data_AF-A0A7W0RGT2-F1
#
_entry.id   AF-A0A7W0RGT2-F1
#
_cell.length_a   1.000
_cell.length_b   1.000
_cell.length_c   1.000
_cell.angle_alpha   90.00
_cell.angle_beta   90.00
_cell.angle_gamma   90.00
#
_symmetry.space_group_name_H-M   'P 1'
#
loop_
_entity.id
_entity.type
_entity.pdbx_description
1 polymer ?
#
loop_
_entity_poly.entity_id
_entity_poly.type
_entity_poly.pdbx_seq_one_letter_code
_entity_poly.pdbx_strand_id
1 'polypeptide(L)'
;MGGYRITLRSGAKVRHQRVDNLEAALLVLERGGHELEAGAASAAVGGALIRRFDPVQRVIGRVELKGPGRLRAGVDVRGDGSAEAFVGRLRRTLVLQGEGESPYDALRRELAV
;
A
#
# COMPACT_ATOMS: atom_id res chain seq x y z
N MET A 1 20.88 -14.25 -5.33
CA MET A 1 19.58 -14.27 -4.61
C MET A 1 18.98 -12.88 -4.68
N GLY A 2 17.81 -12.74 -5.32
CA GLY A 2 17.14 -11.45 -5.45
C GLY A 2 16.24 -11.22 -4.25
N GLY A 3 16.58 -10.25 -3.40
CA GLY A 3 15.72 -9.83 -2.29
C GLY A 3 14.53 -9.00 -2.76
N TYR A 4 13.53 -8.89 -1.91
CA TYR A 4 12.38 -8.03 -2.07
C TYR A 4 12.68 -6.67 -1.44
N ARG A 5 12.34 -5.59 -2.15
CA ARG A 5 12.45 -4.22 -1.65
C ARG A 5 11.07 -3.64 -1.46
N ILE A 6 10.79 -3.20 -0.24
CA ILE A 6 9.60 -2.46 0.14
C ILE A 6 9.95 -0.98 0.19
N THR A 7 9.08 -0.12 -0.33
CA THR A 7 9.20 1.34 -0.26
C THR A 7 7.91 1.94 0.25
N LEU A 8 7.94 2.52 1.44
CA LEU A 8 6.82 3.26 2.01
C LEU A 8 7.01 4.74 1.72
N ARG A 9 5.99 5.40 1.19
CA ARG A 9 5.95 6.84 0.96
C ARG A 9 4.74 7.42 1.68
N SER A 10 4.97 8.47 2.48
CA SER A 10 3.92 9.22 3.18
C SER A 10 4.27 10.70 3.11
N GLY A 11 3.59 11.45 2.25
CA GLY A 11 3.97 12.84 1.95
C GLY A 11 5.45 12.97 1.60
N ALA A 12 6.20 13.76 2.39
CA ALA A 12 7.64 13.98 2.22
C ALA A 12 8.53 12.84 2.77
N LYS A 13 7.99 11.91 3.55
CA LYS A 13 8.76 10.83 4.18
C LYS A 13 8.79 9.60 3.28
N VAL A 14 9.99 9.07 3.04
CA VAL A 14 10.20 7.82 2.30
C VAL A 14 11.05 6.88 3.16
N ARG A 15 10.58 5.64 3.33
CA ARG A 15 11.32 4.56 3.99
C ARG A 15 11.50 3.39 3.05
N HIS A 16 12.62 2.69 3.18
CA HIS A 16 12.91 1.49 2.41
C HIS A 16 13.25 0.35 3.35
N GLN A 17 12.77 -0.84 3.02
CA GLN A 17 13.14 -2.07 3.71
C GLN A 17 13.48 -3.15 2.68
N ARG A 18 14.36 -4.07 3.05
CA ARG A 18 14.69 -5.25 2.24
C ARG A 18 14.48 -6.51 3.07
N VAL A 19 13.96 -7.55 2.43
CA VAL A 19 13.74 -8.88 3.00
C VAL A 19 13.99 -9.94 1.94
N ASP A 20 14.19 -11.18 2.37
CA ASP A 20 14.70 -12.23 1.47
C ASP A 20 13.61 -13.05 0.78
N ASN A 21 12.38 -13.07 1.31
CA ASN A 21 11.27 -13.84 0.76
C ASN A 21 9.99 -13.00 0.60
N LEU A 22 9.05 -13.52 -0.21
CA LEU A 22 7.82 -12.83 -0.57
C LEU A 22 6.87 -12.66 0.62
N GLU A 23 6.68 -13.70 1.43
CA GLU A 23 5.78 -13.65 2.60
C GLU A 23 6.19 -12.58 3.59
N ALA A 24 7.48 -12.52 3.95
CA ALA A 24 8.03 -11.46 4.79
C ALA A 24 7.84 -10.09 4.15
N ALA A 25 7.93 -10.00 2.82
CA ALA A 25 7.72 -8.74 2.11
C ALA A 25 6.26 -8.28 2.16
N LEU A 26 5.31 -9.21 2.10
CA LEU A 26 3.88 -8.95 2.21
C LEU A 26 3.49 -8.56 3.64
N LEU A 27 4.07 -9.20 4.65
CA LEU A 27 3.89 -8.81 6.06
C LEU A 27 4.41 -7.39 6.32
N VAL A 28 5.59 -7.05 5.79
CA VAL A 28 6.14 -5.69 5.89
C VAL A 28 5.26 -4.69 5.14
N LEU A 29 4.76 -5.06 3.96
CA LEU A 29 3.88 -4.22 3.17
C LEU A 29 2.56 -3.93 3.90
N GLU A 30 1.94 -4.96 4.47
CA GLU A 30 0.68 -4.86 5.22
C GLU A 30 0.84 -4.00 6.47
N ARG A 31 1.87 -4.26 7.27
CA ARG A 31 2.17 -3.42 8.44
C ARG A 31 2.37 -1.96 8.02
N GLY A 32 3.12 -1.75 6.94
CA GLY A 32 3.34 -0.41 6.39
C GLY A 32 2.07 0.27 5.91
N GLY A 33 1.13 -0.49 5.35
CA GLY A 33 -0.16 0.00 4.91
C GLY A 33 -1.07 0.38 6.09
N HIS A 34 -1.18 -0.48 7.10
CA HIS A 34 -1.92 -0.16 8.32
C HIS A 34 -1.37 1.07 9.07
N GLU A 35 -0.04 1.27 9.09
CA GLU A 35 0.56 2.49 9.62
C GLU A 35 0.08 3.75 8.87
N LEU A 36 -0.07 3.66 7.55
CA LEU A 36 -0.57 4.76 6.73
C LEU A 36 -2.07 4.98 6.93
N GLU A 37 -2.86 3.91 7.01
CA GLU A 37 -4.31 3.98 7.26
C GLU A 37 -4.61 4.63 8.61
N ALA A 38 -3.92 4.21 9.67
CA ALA A 38 -4.06 4.78 11.00
C ALA A 38 -3.67 6.27 11.03
N GLY A 39 -2.60 6.64 10.31
CA GLY A 39 -2.20 8.04 10.15
C GLY A 39 -3.23 8.87 9.39
N ALA A 40 -3.88 8.30 8.36
CA ALA A 40 -4.94 8.93 7.59
C ALA A 40 -6.18 9.20 8.45
N ALA A 41 -6.67 8.17 9.14
CA ALA A 41 -7.85 8.24 9.99
C ALA A 41 -7.66 9.27 11.13
N SER A 42 -6.48 9.30 11.74
CA SER A 42 -6.15 10.28 12.79
C SER A 42 -6.18 11.72 12.27
N ALA A 43 -5.70 11.96 11.03
CA ALA A 43 -5.76 13.28 10.40
C ALA A 43 -7.20 13.70 10.03
N ALA A 44 -8.06 12.74 9.70
CA ALA A 44 -9.47 12.98 9.42
C ALA A 44 -10.28 13.37 10.68
N VAL A 45 -9.97 12.77 11.83
CA VAL A 45 -10.67 13.04 13.12
C VAL A 45 -10.19 14.34 13.80
N GLY A 46 -8.97 14.82 13.49
CA GLY A 46 -8.33 15.94 14.19
C GLY A 46 -8.57 17.37 13.64
N GLY A 47 -9.37 17.54 12.59
CA GLY A 47 -9.86 18.85 12.11
C GLY A 47 -8.85 20.02 12.04
N ALA A 48 -8.04 20.14 10.98
CA ALA A 48 -7.43 21.41 10.58
C ALA A 48 -6.98 21.45 9.09
N LEU A 49 -7.59 22.36 8.32
CA LEU A 49 -6.91 23.23 7.35
C LEU A 49 -6.12 22.63 6.16
N ILE A 50 -6.55 21.53 5.54
CA ILE A 50 -6.04 21.17 4.20
C ILE A 50 -7.20 21.00 3.23
N ARG A 51 -7.51 22.11 2.56
CA ARG A 51 -8.04 22.23 1.18
C ARG A 51 -9.06 21.14 0.80
N ARG A 52 -10.35 21.51 0.79
CA ARG A 52 -11.47 20.71 0.24
C ARG A 52 -11.15 20.17 -1.16
N PHE A 53 -10.55 18.99 -1.19
CA PHE A 53 -10.56 18.04 -2.29
C PHE A 53 -11.23 16.81 -1.69
N ASP A 54 -12.19 16.23 -2.38
CA ASP A 54 -12.85 14.99 -1.95
C ASP A 54 -11.80 13.96 -1.48
N PRO A 55 -11.71 13.66 -0.17
CA PRO A 55 -10.64 12.83 0.43
C PRO A 55 -10.51 11.45 -0.23
N VAL A 56 -11.62 10.94 -0.77
CA VAL A 56 -11.71 9.64 -1.44
C VAL A 56 -10.89 9.58 -2.73
N GLN A 57 -10.52 10.71 -3.33
CA GLN A 57 -9.82 10.71 -4.64
C GLN A 57 -8.29 10.75 -4.52
N ARG A 58 -7.73 11.09 -3.34
CA ARG A 58 -6.28 11.36 -3.22
C ARG A 58 -5.55 10.31 -2.38
N VAL A 59 -4.64 9.59 -3.03
CA VAL A 59 -3.64 8.74 -2.37
C VAL A 59 -2.71 9.62 -1.52
N ILE A 60 -2.73 9.45 -0.20
CA ILE A 60 -1.88 10.19 0.74
C ILE A 60 -0.62 9.40 1.11
N GLY A 61 -0.65 8.08 0.92
CA GLY A 61 0.45 7.18 1.23
C GLY A 61 0.46 5.99 0.28
N ARG A 62 1.64 5.41 0.06
CA ARG A 62 1.83 4.25 -0.81
C ARG A 62 2.89 3.32 -0.25
N VAL A 63 2.64 2.03 -0.32
CA VAL A 63 3.63 0.98 -0.06
C VAL A 63 3.89 0.22 -1.35
N GLU A 64 5.12 0.21 -1.83
CA GLU A 64 5.52 -0.47 -3.07
C GLU A 64 6.41 -1.68 -2.76
N LEU A 65 6.08 -2.82 -3.36
CA LEU A 65 6.87 -4.05 -3.37
C LEU A 65 7.55 -4.24 -4.74
N LYS A 66 8.87 -4.48 -4.70
CA LYS A 66 9.67 -4.85 -5.87
C LYS A 66 10.41 -6.14 -5.57
N GLY A 67 10.30 -7.15 -6.42
CA GLY A 67 10.97 -8.43 -6.21
C GLY A 67 11.54 -9.06 -7.49
N PRO A 68 12.03 -10.31 -7.38
CA PRO A 68 12.42 -11.16 -8.50
C PRO A 68 11.32 -11.32 -9.56
N GLY A 69 11.66 -11.84 -10.73
CA GLY A 69 10.66 -12.11 -11.78
C GLY A 69 9.94 -10.87 -12.30
N ARG A 70 10.55 -9.68 -12.14
CA ARG A 70 9.92 -8.36 -12.43
C ARG A 70 8.69 -8.05 -11.58
N LEU A 71 8.49 -8.73 -10.45
CA LEU A 71 7.38 -8.48 -9.53
C LEU A 71 7.30 -6.99 -9.15
N ARG A 72 6.13 -6.41 -9.37
CA ARG A 72 5.76 -5.05 -8.95
C ARG A 72 4.34 -5.10 -8.42
N ALA A 73 4.21 -4.74 -7.15
CA ALA A 73 2.96 -4.75 -6.44
C ALA A 73 2.96 -3.62 -5.41
N GLY A 74 1.82 -3.33 -4.81
CA GLY A 74 1.74 -2.35 -3.75
C GLY A 74 0.33 -2.12 -3.27
N VAL A 75 0.22 -1.22 -2.30
CA VAL A 75 -1.04 -0.73 -1.76
C VAL A 75 -0.99 0.79 -1.71
N ASP A 76 -2.08 1.41 -2.16
CA ASP A 76 -2.35 2.84 -2.08
C ASP A 76 -3.31 3.11 -0.93
N VAL A 77 -2.98 4.09 -0.08
CA VAL A 77 -3.81 4.52 1.04
C VAL A 77 -4.32 5.93 0.78
N ARG A 78 -5.64 6.10 0.91
CA ARG A 78 -6.38 7.34 0.64
C ARG A 78 -6.60 8.14 1.93
N GLY A 79 -7.04 9.39 1.77
CA GLY A 79 -7.19 10.35 2.88
C GLY A 79 -8.26 9.97 3.91
N ASP A 80 -9.20 9.11 3.53
CA ASP A 80 -10.24 8.54 4.38
C ASP A 80 -9.79 7.25 5.11
N GLY A 81 -8.54 6.81 4.90
CA GLY A 81 -8.01 5.57 5.44
C GLY A 81 -8.37 4.32 4.64
N SER A 82 -9.08 4.45 3.50
CA SER A 82 -9.29 3.32 2.60
C SER A 82 -7.98 2.94 1.88
N ALA A 83 -7.84 1.65 1.60
CA ALA A 83 -6.65 1.10 0.96
C ALA A 83 -7.00 0.23 -0.25
N GLU A 84 -6.20 0.34 -1.31
CA GLU A 84 -6.38 -0.40 -2.56
C GLU A 84 -5.08 -1.06 -2.99
N ALA A 85 -5.14 -2.36 -3.27
CA ALA A 85 -4.01 -3.11 -3.79
C ALA A 85 -3.87 -2.96 -5.30
N PHE A 86 -2.63 -3.01 -5.79
CA PHE A 86 -2.34 -3.01 -7.22
C PHE A 86 -1.15 -3.92 -7.56
N VAL A 87 -1.14 -4.36 -8.82
CA VAL A 87 -0.01 -5.06 -9.44
C VAL A 87 0.41 -4.34 -10.73
N GLY A 88 1.66 -4.57 -11.15
CA GLY A 88 2.18 -4.07 -12.43
C GLY A 88 3.24 -2.98 -12.32
N ARG A 89 4.04 -2.86 -13.40
CA ARG A 89 5.23 -1.98 -13.46
C ARG A 89 5.00 -0.67 -14.19
N LEU A 90 4.47 -0.76 -15.42
CA LEU A 90 4.27 0.37 -16.33
C LEU A 90 2.82 0.83 -16.33
N ARG A 91 1.91 -0.14 -16.39
CA ARG A 91 0.49 0.04 -16.10
C ARG A 91 0.21 -0.66 -14.79
N ARG A 92 -0.43 0.04 -13.86
CA ARG A 92 -0.89 -0.52 -12.60
C ARG A 92 -2.33 -0.97 -12.80
N THR A 93 -2.61 -2.19 -12.39
CA THR A 93 -3.94 -2.76 -12.38
C THR A 93 -4.35 -2.92 -10.93
N LEU A 94 -5.50 -2.35 -10.56
CA LEU A 94 -6.06 -2.56 -9.23
C LEU A 94 -6.41 -4.04 -9.07
N VAL A 95 -6.09 -4.58 -7.90
CA VAL A 95 -6.52 -5.92 -7.52
C VAL A 95 -7.92 -5.79 -6.95
N LEU A 96 -8.88 -6.49 -7.55
CA LEU A 96 -10.27 -6.46 -7.10
C LEU A 96 -10.39 -7.16 -5.74
N GLN A 97 -11.01 -6.48 -4.79
CA GLN A 97 -11.37 -7.06 -3.49
C GLN A 97 -12.66 -7.86 -3.63
N GLY A 98 -12.69 -9.05 -3.03
CA GLY A 98 -13.91 -9.78 -2.77
C GLY A 98 -14.71 -9.16 -1.62
N GLU A 99 -15.92 -9.66 -1.39
CA GLU A 99 -16.77 -9.20 -0.29
C GLU A 99 -16.08 -9.49 1.06
N GLY A 100 -15.88 -8.44 1.87
CA GLY A 100 -15.19 -8.54 3.16
C GLY A 100 -13.67 -8.77 3.08
N GLU A 101 -13.09 -8.78 1.87
CA GLU A 101 -11.66 -9.03 1.68
C GLU A 101 -10.84 -7.75 1.87
N SER A 102 -9.76 -7.85 2.65
CA SER A 102 -8.83 -6.73 2.79
C SER A 102 -8.02 -6.54 1.50
N PRO A 103 -7.51 -5.33 1.22
CA PRO A 103 -6.58 -5.12 0.10
C PRO A 103 -5.33 -6.01 0.19
N TYR A 104 -4.89 -6.33 1.42
CA TYR A 104 -3.71 -7.16 1.66
C TYR A 104 -3.97 -8.63 1.31
N ASP A 105 -5.15 -9.14 1.64
CA ASP A 105 -5.55 -10.51 1.32
C ASP A 105 -5.83 -10.66 -0.18
N ALA A 106 -6.46 -9.66 -0.80
CA ALA A 106 -6.62 -9.60 -2.25
C ALA A 106 -5.25 -9.65 -2.96
N LEU A 107 -4.27 -8.92 -2.43
CA LEU A 107 -2.90 -8.91 -2.97
C LEU A 107 -2.18 -10.25 -2.78
N ARG A 108 -2.34 -10.90 -1.62
CA ARG A 108 -1.83 -12.25 -1.35
C ARG A 108 -2.36 -13.26 -2.35
N ARG A 109 -3.68 -13.29 -2.51
CA ARG A 109 -4.37 -14.13 -3.50
C ARG A 109 -3.85 -13.90 -4.92
N GLU A 110 -3.73 -12.64 -5.34
CA GLU A 110 -3.23 -12.28 -6.67
C GLU A 110 -1.79 -12.73 -6.90
N LEU A 111 -0.96 -12.72 -5.86
CA LEU A 111 0.43 -13.17 -5.91
C LEU A 111 0.58 -14.67 -5.63
N ALA A 112 -0.54 -15.39 -5.49
CA ALA A 112 -0.63 -16.83 -5.21
C ALA A 112 0.17 -17.28 -3.98
N VAL A 113 0.07 -16.51 -2.90
CA VAL A 113 0.70 -16.76 -1.59
C VAL A 113 -0.27 -16.50 -0.45
#